data_AF-A0A4Q3ZGQ1-F1
#
_entry.id   AF-A0A4Q3ZGQ1-F1
#
_cell.length_a   1.000
_cell.length_b   1.000
_cell.length_c   1.000
_cell.angle_alpha   90.00
_cell.angle_beta   90.00
_cell.angle_gamma   90.00
#
_symmetry.space_group_name_H-M   'P 1'
#
loop_
_entity.id
_entity.type
_entity.pdbx_description
1 polymer ?
#
loop_
_entity_poly.entity_id
_entity_poly.type
_entity_poly.pdbx_seq_one_letter_code
_entity_poly.pdbx_strand_id
1 'polypeptide(L)'
;MQPWEHLDEAKIPESGETLRLKRRGKEYSIMLGANELMNSRLFGSEEALATLTLEKLAGREGPRVLIGGLGMGFTLRAALAAVDEAAKITVAELVPAVVAWARGPMAELH
;
A
#
# COMPACT_ATOMS: atom_id res chain seq x y z
N MET A 1 2.96 -11.70 24.76
CA MET A 1 2.80 -10.63 23.75
C MET A 1 4.10 -10.54 22.98
N GLN A 2 4.09 -10.64 21.66
CA GLN A 2 5.31 -10.42 20.87
C GLN A 2 5.60 -8.91 20.83
N PRO A 3 6.85 -8.46 21.02
CA PRO A 3 7.20 -7.05 20.95
C PRO A 3 7.12 -6.55 19.49
N TRP A 4 6.97 -5.24 19.33
CA TRP A 4 7.18 -4.59 18.04
C TRP A 4 8.67 -4.52 17.73
N GLU A 5 9.05 -5.05 16.59
CA GLU A 5 10.36 -4.92 15.97
C GLU A 5 10.33 -3.72 15.00
N HIS A 6 11.36 -2.87 15.05
CA HIS A 6 11.58 -1.86 14.04
C HIS A 6 12.36 -2.49 12.89
N LEU A 7 11.82 -2.45 11.68
CA LEU A 7 12.45 -3.06 10.50
C LEU A 7 13.25 -2.04 9.69
N ASP A 8 12.70 -0.85 9.47
CA ASP A 8 13.34 0.19 8.68
C ASP A 8 12.65 1.56 8.89
N GLU A 9 13.30 2.63 8.44
CA GLU A 9 12.74 3.98 8.43
C GLU A 9 13.16 4.81 7.22
N ALA A 10 12.31 5.77 6.85
CA ALA A 10 12.55 6.61 5.69
C ALA A 10 12.01 8.02 5.92
N LYS A 11 12.80 9.02 5.52
CA LYS A 11 12.34 10.41 5.53
C LYS A 11 11.30 10.64 4.45
N ILE A 12 10.24 11.36 4.80
CA ILE A 12 9.28 11.85 3.82
C ILE A 12 9.94 13.05 3.11
N PRO A 13 10.01 13.05 1.76
CA PRO A 13 10.49 14.21 1.02
C PRO A 13 9.75 15.48 1.45
N GLU A 14 10.48 16.58 1.63
CA GLU A 14 9.95 17.93 1.88
C GLU A 14 9.19 18.15 3.22
N SER A 15 8.73 17.11 3.93
CA SER A 15 8.00 17.29 5.22
C SER A 15 8.91 17.31 6.46
N GLY A 16 10.13 16.78 6.36
CA GLY A 16 11.07 16.62 7.48
C GLY A 16 10.70 15.50 8.46
N GLU A 17 9.57 14.83 8.25
CA GLU A 17 9.11 13.71 9.08
C GLU A 17 9.71 12.38 8.62
N THR A 18 9.52 11.34 9.43
CA THR A 18 10.07 10.00 9.19
C THR A 18 9.01 8.93 9.34
N LEU A 19 8.83 8.13 8.29
CA LEU A 19 8.06 6.90 8.30
C LEU A 19 8.89 5.78 8.93
N ARG A 20 8.24 4.90 9.69
CA ARG A 20 8.87 3.71 10.25
C ARG A 20 8.06 2.47 9.93
N LEU A 21 8.71 1.45 9.40
CA LEU A 21 8.14 0.12 9.24
C LEU A 21 8.40 -0.68 10.51
N LYS A 22 7.35 -1.23 11.10
CA LYS A 22 7.42 -2.11 12.26
C LYS A 22 6.75 -3.45 11.98
N ARG A 23 7.21 -4.50 12.66
CA ARG A 23 6.61 -5.84 12.61
C ARG A 23 6.36 -6.40 13.99
N ARG A 24 5.28 -7.17 14.14
CA ARG A 24 4.98 -7.97 15.32
C ARG A 24 4.41 -9.31 14.89
N GLY A 25 5.21 -10.36 14.96
CA GLY A 25 4.82 -11.65 14.39
C GLY A 25 4.66 -11.54 12.87
N LYS A 26 3.43 -11.72 12.38
CA LYS A 26 3.04 -11.57 10.96
C LYS A 26 2.39 -10.22 10.62
N GLU A 27 2.22 -9.36 11.62
CA GLU A 27 1.59 -8.05 11.47
C GLU A 27 2.65 -7.00 11.14
N TYR A 28 2.39 -6.18 10.12
CA TYR A 28 3.21 -5.03 9.73
C TYR A 28 2.45 -3.74 10.02
N SER A 29 3.19 -2.67 10.33
CA SER A 29 2.65 -1.34 10.58
C SER A 29 3.58 -0.26 10.04
N ILE A 30 3.01 0.74 9.34
CA ILE A 30 3.73 1.94 8.92
C ILE A 30 3.31 3.08 9.84
N MET A 31 4.28 3.67 10.51
CA MET A 31 4.09 4.70 11.53
C MET A 31 4.64 6.06 11.07
N LEU A 32 3.97 7.14 11.44
CA LEU A 32 4.47 8.51 11.35
C LEU A 32 4.50 9.13 12.75
N GLY A 33 5.71 9.33 13.29
CA GLY A 33 5.83 9.71 14.70
C GLY A 33 5.17 8.65 15.61
N ALA A 34 4.27 9.07 16.50
CA ALA A 34 3.52 8.17 17.36
C ALA A 34 2.25 7.58 16.70
N ASN A 35 1.86 8.07 15.53
CA ASN A 35 0.62 7.70 14.86
C ASN A 35 0.84 6.48 13.97
N GLU A 36 -0.02 5.46 14.11
CA GLU A 36 -0.12 4.38 13.13
C GLU A 36 -0.92 4.90 11.93
N LEU A 37 -0.31 4.88 10.75
CA LEU A 37 -1.00 5.28 9.51
C LEU A 37 -1.82 4.12 8.94
N MET A 38 -1.24 2.92 8.95
CA MET A 38 -1.86 1.71 8.41
C MET A 38 -1.15 0.46 8.95
N ASN A 39 -1.88 -0.66 8.99
CA ASN A 39 -1.36 -1.97 9.35
C ASN A 39 -1.84 -3.07 8.40
N SER A 40 -1.25 -4.25 8.48
CA SER A 40 -1.55 -5.36 7.58
C SER A 40 -2.79 -6.19 7.96
N ARG A 41 -3.55 -5.82 9.00
CA ARG A 41 -4.71 -6.58 9.50
C ARG A 41 -6.04 -6.06 8.97
N LEU A 42 -6.16 -4.76 8.75
CA LEU A 42 -7.40 -4.11 8.33
C LEU A 42 -7.13 -3.37 7.02
N PHE A 43 -7.75 -3.85 5.94
CA PHE A 43 -7.57 -3.30 4.59
C PHE A 43 -8.86 -3.25 3.77
N GLY A 44 -10.02 -3.34 4.43
CA GLY A 44 -11.31 -3.37 3.75
C GLY A 44 -11.64 -2.06 3.01
N SER A 45 -11.19 -0.91 3.53
CA SER A 45 -11.31 0.38 2.84
C SER A 45 -10.54 0.40 1.52
N GLU A 46 -9.34 -0.18 1.51
CA GLU A 46 -8.42 -0.24 0.39
C GLU A 46 -8.97 -1.13 -0.73
N GLU A 47 -9.57 -2.26 -0.36
CA GLU A 47 -10.26 -3.16 -1.29
C GLU A 47 -11.51 -2.50 -1.85
N ALA A 48 -12.37 -1.93 -0.99
CA ALA A 48 -13.58 -1.24 -1.43
C ALA A 48 -13.28 -0.04 -2.34
N LEU A 49 -12.23 0.73 -2.06
CA LEU A 49 -11.82 1.86 -2.90
C LEU A 49 -11.48 1.40 -4.32
N ALA A 50 -10.76 0.28 -4.46
CA ALA A 50 -10.42 -0.27 -5.76
C ALA A 50 -11.65 -0.82 -6.49
N THR A 51 -12.42 -1.70 -5.85
CA THR A 51 -13.53 -2.40 -6.50
C THR A 51 -14.66 -1.45 -6.89
N LEU A 52 -15.11 -0.58 -5.98
CA LEU A 52 -16.18 0.38 -6.26
C LEU A 52 -15.79 1.38 -7.36
N THR A 53 -14.51 1.67 -7.52
CA THR A 53 -14.02 2.53 -8.62
C THR A 53 -14.06 1.78 -9.94
N LEU A 54 -13.58 0.53 -9.97
CA LEU A 54 -13.53 -0.28 -11.18
C LEU A 54 -14.91 -0.72 -11.67
N GLU A 55 -15.85 -0.99 -10.78
CA GLU A 55 -17.26 -1.25 -11.12
C GLU A 55 -17.86 -0.10 -11.94
N LYS A 56 -17.53 1.16 -11.60
CA LYS A 56 -17.98 2.34 -12.37
C LYS A 56 -17.30 2.47 -13.73
N LEU A 57 -16.19 1.76 -13.95
CA LEU A 57 -15.46 1.72 -15.21
C LEU A 57 -15.79 0.47 -16.04
N ALA A 58 -16.66 -0.42 -15.55
CA ALA A 58 -17.02 -1.65 -16.23
C ALA A 58 -17.52 -1.38 -17.67
N GLY A 59 -17.06 -2.21 -18.61
CA GLY A 59 -17.37 -2.09 -20.04
C GLY A 59 -16.48 -1.10 -20.80
N ARG A 60 -15.55 -0.39 -20.15
CA ARG A 60 -14.50 0.37 -20.84
C ARG A 60 -13.33 -0.55 -21.17
N GLU A 61 -12.96 -0.61 -22.44
CA GLU A 61 -11.76 -1.34 -22.86
C GLU A 61 -10.49 -0.59 -22.41
N GLY A 62 -9.56 -1.31 -21.76
CA GLY A 62 -8.24 -0.81 -21.38
C GLY A 62 -8.24 0.43 -20.48
N PRO A 63 -8.92 0.41 -19.32
CA PRO A 63 -8.96 1.56 -18.41
C PRO A 63 -7.55 1.89 -17.89
N ARG A 64 -7.26 3.18 -17.77
CA ARG A 64 -6.02 3.69 -17.19
C ARG A 64 -6.31 4.24 -15.79
N VAL A 65 -5.72 3.63 -14.77
CA VAL A 65 -5.97 3.96 -13.36
C VAL A 65 -4.69 4.49 -12.73
N LEU A 66 -4.81 5.58 -11.97
CA LEU A 66 -3.74 6.11 -11.12
C LEU A 66 -4.10 5.84 -9.66
N ILE A 67 -3.19 5.21 -8.93
CA ILE A 67 -3.25 5.05 -7.48
C ILE A 67 -2.20 5.97 -6.87
N GLY A 68 -2.63 6.92 -6.04
CA GLY A 68 -1.74 7.80 -5.28
C GLY A 68 -1.32 7.13 -3.98
N GLY A 69 -0.01 6.93 -3.81
CA GLY A 69 0.57 6.15 -2.71
C GLY A 69 0.49 4.64 -2.93
N LEU A 70 1.53 3.93 -2.49
CA LEU A 70 1.55 2.47 -2.45
C LEU A 70 1.08 1.96 -1.08
N GLY A 71 1.57 2.57 0.00
CA GLY A 71 1.29 2.12 1.37
C GLY A 71 1.64 0.63 1.56
N MET A 72 0.68 -0.13 2.10
CA MET A 72 0.77 -1.60 2.22
C MET A 72 0.36 -2.36 0.94
N GLY A 73 0.11 -1.65 -0.17
CA GLY A 73 -0.20 -2.21 -1.50
C GLY A 73 -1.55 -2.91 -1.66
N PHE A 74 -2.43 -2.89 -0.66
CA PHE A 74 -3.73 -3.58 -0.72
C PHE A 74 -4.67 -3.02 -1.79
N THR A 75 -4.70 -1.70 -2.00
CA THR A 75 -5.49 -1.10 -3.10
C THR A 75 -4.98 -1.57 -4.46
N LEU A 76 -3.66 -1.63 -4.66
CA LEU A 76 -3.07 -2.14 -5.90
C LEU A 76 -3.42 -3.61 -6.12
N ARG A 77 -3.29 -4.45 -5.09
CA ARG A 77 -3.64 -5.88 -5.14
C ARG A 77 -5.10 -6.08 -5.55
N ALA A 78 -6.02 -5.35 -4.90
CA ALA A 78 -7.44 -5.41 -5.20
C ALA A 78 -7.76 -4.92 -6.62
N ALA A 79 -7.11 -3.84 -7.06
CA ALA A 79 -7.30 -3.31 -8.40
C ALA A 79 -6.80 -4.30 -9.47
N LEU A 80 -5.61 -4.88 -9.29
CA LEU A 80 -5.06 -5.90 -10.20
C LEU A 80 -5.96 -7.14 -10.31
N ALA A 81 -6.60 -7.55 -9.22
CA ALA A 81 -7.53 -8.68 -9.21
C ALA A 81 -8.86 -8.41 -9.93
N ALA A 82 -9.21 -7.14 -10.16
CA ALA A 82 -10.51 -6.72 -10.68
C ALA A 82 -10.46 -6.12 -12.11
N VAL A 83 -9.28 -6.00 -12.72
CA VAL A 83 -9.12 -5.50 -14.09
C VAL A 83 -8.77 -6.62 -15.08
N ASP A 84 -9.01 -6.37 -16.36
CA ASP A 84 -8.50 -7.19 -17.46
C ASP A 84 -7.02 -6.87 -17.79
N GLU A 85 -6.41 -7.70 -18.65
CA GLU A 85 -5.02 -7.53 -19.09
C GLU A 85 -4.78 -6.25 -19.92
N ALA A 86 -5.82 -5.65 -20.49
CA ALA A 86 -5.71 -4.43 -21.30
C ALA A 86 -5.60 -3.17 -20.42
N ALA A 87 -6.03 -3.26 -19.16
CA ALA A 87 -5.93 -2.17 -18.20
C ALA A 87 -4.48 -1.79 -17.87
N LYS A 88 -4.27 -0.52 -17.53
CA LYS A 88 -2.98 -0.01 -17.08
C LYS A 88 -3.13 0.68 -15.74
N ILE A 89 -2.45 0.17 -14.72
CA ILE A 89 -2.41 0.77 -13.39
C ILE A 89 -1.05 1.43 -13.18
N THR A 90 -1.05 2.71 -12.84
CA THR A 90 0.14 3.46 -12.41
C THR A 90 0.03 3.73 -10.93
N VAL A 91 1.08 3.42 -10.16
CA VAL A 91 1.19 3.78 -8.75
C VAL A 91 2.20 4.91 -8.61
N ALA A 92 1.79 6.01 -8.01
CA ALA A 92 2.65 7.15 -7.71
C ALA A 92 2.97 7.16 -6.21
N GLU A 93 4.11 6.56 -5.84
CA GLU A 93 4.61 6.57 -4.46
C GLU A 93 5.66 7.67 -4.29
N LEU A 94 5.50 8.47 -3.23
CA LEU A 94 6.38 9.59 -2.92
C LEU A 94 7.67 9.13 -2.25
N VAL A 95 7.61 8.12 -1.40
CA VAL A 95 8.71 7.64 -0.56
C VAL A 95 9.28 6.35 -1.16
N PRO A 96 10.47 6.37 -1.79
CA PRO A 96 11.04 5.20 -2.47
C PRO A 96 11.20 3.97 -1.57
N ALA A 97 11.44 4.19 -0.27
CA ALA A 97 11.53 3.10 0.71
C ALA A 97 10.23 2.30 0.84
N VAL A 98 9.05 2.91 0.68
CA VAL A 98 7.77 2.17 0.72
C VAL A 98 7.71 1.12 -0.39
N VAL A 99 8.22 1.45 -1.58
CA VAL A 99 8.35 0.48 -2.69
C VAL A 99 9.36 -0.60 -2.36
N ALA A 100 10.50 -0.25 -1.75
CA ALA A 100 11.48 -1.23 -1.32
C ALA A 100 10.93 -2.18 -0.24
N TRP A 101 10.14 -1.67 0.69
CA TRP A 101 9.48 -2.46 1.73
C TRP A 101 8.49 -3.47 1.15
N ALA A 102 7.66 -3.03 0.19
CA ALA A 102 6.73 -3.90 -0.53
C ALA A 102 7.43 -5.06 -1.26
N ARG A 103 8.63 -4.80 -1.81
CA ARG A 103 9.44 -5.81 -2.50
C ARG A 103 10.30 -6.67 -1.58
N GLY A 104 10.48 -6.26 -0.33
CA GLY A 104 11.35 -6.92 0.64
C GLY A 104 10.57 -7.41 1.86
N PRO A 105 10.67 -6.74 3.02
CA PRO A 105 10.09 -7.22 4.27
C PRO A 105 8.58 -7.49 4.19
N MET A 106 7.82 -6.75 3.37
CA MET A 106 6.37 -6.93 3.24
C MET A 106 5.97 -7.87 2.08
N ALA A 107 6.92 -8.51 1.39
CA ALA A 107 6.62 -9.30 0.20
C ALA A 107 5.60 -10.43 0.45
N GLU A 108 5.55 -11.00 1.66
CA GLU A 108 4.58 -12.04 2.03
C GLU A 108 3.14 -11.53 2.19
N LEU A 109 2.88 -10.23 2.10
CA LEU A 109 1.52 -9.64 2.14
C LEU A 109 0.81 -9.66 0.78
N HIS A 110 1.56 -9.92 -0.30
CA HIS A 110 1.16 -9.72 -1.69
C HIS A 110 1.00 -11.02 -2.46
#